data_AF-B7J822-F1
#
_entry.id   AF-B7J822-F1
#
_cell.length_a   1.000
_cell.length_b   1.000
_cell.length_c   1.000
_cell.angle_alpha   90.00
_cell.angle_beta   90.00
_cell.angle_gamma   90.00
#
_symmetry.space_group_name_H-M   'P 1'
#
loop_
_entity.id
_entity.type
_entity.pdbx_description
1 polymer ?
#
loop_
_entity_poly.entity_id
_entity_poly.type
_entity_poly.pdbx_seq_one_letter_code
_entity_poly.pdbx_strand_id
1 'polypeptide(L)'
;MMTTDADLQATSKYLVSLPPEEFAAAMLQWMFLQFLSKKGLREMTVALPGGIFTIGEGDPLERLRAARAVIDREISILEHNRPV
;
A
#
# COMPACT_ATOMS: atom_id res chain seq x y z
N MET A 1 -20.15 -4.11 14.16
CA MET A 1 -19.56 -4.29 15.51
C MET A 1 -18.97 -2.95 15.90
N MET A 2 -19.42 -2.32 16.99
CA MET A 2 -18.84 -1.05 17.46
C MET A 2 -17.51 -1.38 18.15
N THR A 3 -16.41 -0.83 17.64
CA THR A 3 -15.09 -0.88 18.25
C THR A 3 -15.15 -0.13 19.58
N THR A 4 -14.74 -0.75 20.69
CA THR A 4 -14.76 -0.08 22.00
C THR A 4 -13.50 0.78 22.18
N ASP A 5 -13.55 1.78 23.06
CA ASP A 5 -12.36 2.60 23.38
C ASP A 5 -11.18 1.77 23.89
N ALA A 6 -11.47 0.66 24.60
CA ALA A 6 -10.44 -0.28 25.05
C ALA A 6 -9.77 -1.00 23.87
N ASP A 7 -10.53 -1.38 22.84
CA ASP A 7 -10.00 -2.01 21.63
C ASP A 7 -9.13 -1.05 20.83
N LEU A 8 -9.53 0.22 20.74
CA LEU A 8 -8.74 1.27 20.10
C LEU A 8 -7.43 1.52 20.84
N GLN A 9 -7.45 1.52 22.17
CA GLN A 9 -6.25 1.75 22.98
C GLN A 9 -5.27 0.57 22.91
N ALA A 10 -5.78 -0.67 22.92
CA ALA A 10 -4.97 -1.87 22.72
C ALA A 10 -4.34 -1.92 21.32
N THR A 11 -5.14 -1.62 20.29
CA THR A 11 -4.66 -1.56 18.90
C THR A 11 -3.60 -0.48 18.72
N SER A 12 -3.79 0.70 19.33
CA SER A 12 -2.82 1.79 19.25
C SER A 12 -1.49 1.41 19.89
N LYS A 13 -1.52 0.80 21.09
CA LYS A 13 -0.31 0.30 21.79
C LYS A 13 0.43 -0.76 20.97
N TYR A 14 -0.32 -1.68 20.36
CA TYR A 14 0.25 -2.69 19.47
C TYR A 14 0.95 -2.03 18.28
N LEU A 15 0.28 -1.11 17.56
CA LEU A 15 0.85 -0.45 16.39
C LEU A 15 2.15 0.30 16.71
N VAL A 16 2.20 1.07 17.79
CA VAL A 16 3.43 1.83 18.16
C VAL A 16 4.55 0.94 18.69
N SER A 17 4.27 -0.32 19.05
CA SER A 17 5.30 -1.29 19.43
C SER A 17 5.96 -1.99 18.25
N LEU A 18 5.41 -1.84 17.04
CA LEU A 18 5.96 -2.46 15.85
C LEU A 18 7.27 -1.78 15.41
N PRO A 19 8.19 -2.54 14.80
CA PRO A 19 9.31 -1.95 14.05
C PRO A 19 8.81 -0.92 13.02
N PRO A 20 9.61 0.10 12.66
CA PRO A 20 9.18 1.17 11.77
C PRO A 20 8.58 0.69 10.43
N GLU A 21 9.15 -0.36 9.84
CA GLU A 21 8.68 -0.93 8.57
C GLU A 21 7.31 -1.61 8.70
N GLU A 22 7.11 -2.37 9.78
CA GLU A 22 5.85 -3.03 10.07
C GLU A 22 4.76 -2.02 10.45
N PHE A 23 5.12 -0.98 11.21
CA PHE A 23 4.23 0.14 11.49
C PHE A 23 3.80 0.84 10.20
N ALA A 24 4.75 1.14 9.31
CA ALA A 24 4.44 1.77 8.03
C ALA A 24 3.51 0.91 7.17
N ALA A 25 3.76 -0.40 7.09
CA ALA A 25 2.91 -1.33 6.38
C ALA A 25 1.48 -1.38 6.96
N ALA A 26 1.35 -1.44 8.29
CA ALA A 26 0.05 -1.43 8.98
C ALA A 26 -0.73 -0.13 8.75
N MET A 27 -0.04 1.02 8.78
CA MET A 27 -0.65 2.32 8.50
C MET A 27 -1.12 2.43 7.04
N LEU A 28 -0.34 1.93 6.09
CA LEU A 28 -0.70 1.89 4.67
C LEU A 28 -1.89 0.96 4.42
N GLN A 29 -1.92 -0.20 5.07
CA GLN A 29 -3.05 -1.12 5.01
C GLN A 29 -4.32 -0.49 5.60
N TRP A 30 -4.21 0.18 6.74
CA TRP A 30 -5.34 0.91 7.32
C TRP A 30 -5.84 2.03 6.40
N MET A 31 -4.93 2.84 5.85
CA MET A 31 -5.27 3.89 4.88
C MET A 31 -6.00 3.33 3.66
N PHE A 32 -5.51 2.21 3.11
CA PHE A 32 -6.15 1.54 2.00
C PHE A 32 -7.58 1.10 2.34
N LEU A 33 -7.74 0.35 3.44
CA LEU A 33 -9.03 -0.21 3.83
C LEU A 33 -10.06 0.86 4.26
N GLN A 34 -9.61 1.92 4.91
CA GLN A 34 -10.52 2.93 5.45
C GLN A 34 -10.89 4.03 4.47
N PHE A 35 -10.03 4.32 3.50
CA PHE A 35 -10.22 5.45 2.59
C PHE A 35 -10.18 5.05 1.12
N LEU A 36 -9.11 4.41 0.67
CA LEU A 36 -8.89 4.21 -0.76
C LEU A 36 -9.84 3.17 -1.36
N SER A 37 -10.09 2.07 -0.66
CA SER A 37 -11.04 1.04 -1.09
C SER A 37 -12.47 1.57 -1.19
N LYS A 38 -12.88 2.41 -0.22
CA LYS A 38 -14.20 3.07 -0.21
C LYS A 38 -14.36 4.09 -1.34
N LYS A 39 -13.25 4.58 -1.90
CA LYS A 39 -13.23 5.44 -3.10
C LYS A 39 -13.13 4.66 -4.42
N GLY A 40 -13.18 3.32 -4.36
CA GLY A 40 -13.18 2.45 -5.53
C GLY A 40 -11.80 1.89 -5.92
N LEU A 41 -10.74 2.17 -5.14
CA LEU A 41 -9.43 1.58 -5.39
C LEU A 41 -9.45 0.10 -4.97
N ARG A 42 -9.29 -0.83 -5.92
CA ARG A 42 -9.38 -2.27 -5.64
C ARG A 42 -8.09 -2.89 -5.13
N GLU A 43 -6.97 -2.24 -5.43
CA GLU A 43 -5.64 -2.73 -5.13
C GLU A 43 -4.65 -1.58 -4.97
N MET A 44 -3.63 -1.81 -4.17
CA MET A 44 -2.54 -0.87 -3.94
C MET A 44 -1.23 -1.64 -3.84
N THR A 45 -0.25 -1.25 -4.65
CA THR A 45 1.13 -1.73 -4.58
C THR A 45 1.99 -0.66 -3.93
N VAL A 46 2.76 -1.03 -2.92
CA VAL A 46 3.67 -0.12 -2.21
C VAL A 46 5.10 -0.65 -2.34
N ALA A 47 6.00 0.21 -2.76
CA ALA A 47 7.44 -0.02 -2.68
C ALA A 47 8.02 0.74 -1.47
N LEU A 48 8.66 0.01 -0.57
CA LEU A 48 9.43 0.55 0.55
C LEU A 48 10.90 0.14 0.41
N PRO A 49 11.84 0.86 1.05
CA PRO A 49 13.18 0.32 1.27
C PRO A 49 13.05 -1.05 1.94
N GLY A 50 13.56 -2.11 1.29
CA GLY A 50 13.47 -3.48 1.80
C GLY A 50 12.43 -4.38 1.13
N GLY A 51 11.50 -3.86 0.31
CA GLY A 51 10.59 -4.72 -0.43
C GLY A 51 9.40 -4.04 -1.10
N ILE A 52 8.62 -4.85 -1.82
CA ILE A 52 7.37 -4.45 -2.45
C ILE A 52 6.26 -5.35 -1.91
N PHE A 53 5.15 -4.76 -1.48
CA PHE A 53 3.97 -5.50 -1.03
C PHE A 53 2.70 -4.95 -1.67
N THR A 54 1.67 -5.79 -1.72
CA THR A 54 0.39 -5.45 -2.35
C THR A 54 -0.76 -5.70 -1.39
N ILE A 55 -1.72 -4.78 -1.38
CA ILE A 55 -2.93 -4.82 -0.57
C ILE A 55 -4.13 -4.79 -1.53
N GLY A 56 -5.10 -5.68 -1.36
CA GLY A 56 -6.32 -5.70 -2.16
C GLY A 56 -6.75 -7.10 -2.57
N GLU A 57 -7.73 -7.14 -3.48
CA GLU A 57 -8.28 -8.38 -4.04
C GLU A 57 -7.44 -8.84 -5.25
N GLY A 58 -7.28 -10.14 -5.46
CA GLY A 58 -6.49 -10.70 -6.57
C GLY A 58 -5.18 -11.39 -6.17
N ASP A 59 -4.54 -12.02 -7.14
CA ASP A 59 -3.27 -12.73 -6.96
C ASP A 59 -2.10 -11.74 -6.77
N PRO A 60 -1.28 -11.86 -5.71
CA PRO A 60 -0.19 -10.92 -5.44
C PRO A 60 0.82 -10.78 -6.58
N LEU A 61 1.10 -11.87 -7.32
CA LEU A 61 2.08 -11.87 -8.40
C LEU A 61 1.53 -11.14 -9.63
N GLU A 62 0.25 -11.36 -9.98
CA GLU A 62 -0.41 -10.64 -11.07
C GLU A 62 -0.46 -9.12 -10.81
N ARG A 63 -0.72 -8.70 -9.56
CA ARG A 63 -0.68 -7.27 -9.19
C ARG A 63 0.69 -6.65 -9.37
N LEU A 64 1.75 -7.36 -8.98
CA LEU A 64 3.13 -6.90 -9.18
C LEU A 64 3.47 -6.78 -10.67
N ARG A 65 2.98 -7.72 -11.50
CA ARG A 65 3.15 -7.65 -12.97
C ARG A 65 2.45 -6.43 -13.55
N ALA A 66 1.20 -6.16 -13.14
CA ALA A 66 0.45 -5.00 -13.58
C ALA A 66 1.12 -3.68 -13.15
N ALA A 67 1.56 -3.58 -11.89
CA ALA A 67 2.28 -2.42 -11.39
C ALA A 67 3.58 -2.16 -12.16
N ARG A 68 4.35 -3.22 -12.46
CA ARG A 68 5.55 -3.12 -13.29
C ARG A 68 5.24 -2.58 -14.68
N ALA A 69 4.21 -3.09 -15.35
CA ALA A 69 3.84 -2.64 -16.69
C ALA A 69 3.47 -1.14 -16.73
N VAL A 70 2.81 -0.63 -15.70
CA VAL A 70 2.50 0.80 -15.56
C VAL A 70 3.78 1.63 -15.40
N ILE A 71 4.71 1.18 -14.54
CA ILE A 71 5.99 1.86 -14.32
C ILE A 71 6.83 1.88 -15.60
N ASP A 72 6.98 0.73 -16.27
CA ASP A 72 7.75 0.61 -17.52
C ASP A 72 7.21 1.54 -18.61
N ARG A 73 5.88 1.69 -18.69
CA ARG A 73 5.23 2.64 -19.60
C ARG A 73 5.58 4.08 -19.25
N GLU A 74 5.52 4.46 -17.98
CA GLU A 74 5.82 5.83 -17.55
C GLU A 74 7.29 6.19 -17.78
N ILE A 75 8.21 5.25 -17.52
CA ILE A 75 9.63 5.40 -17.84
C ILE A 75 9.81 5.67 -19.33
N SER A 76 9.19 4.87 -20.20
CA SER A 76 9.29 5.03 -21.65
C SER A 76 8.80 6.41 -22.13
N ILE A 77 7.71 6.91 -21.55
CA ILE A 77 7.18 8.26 -21.81
C ILE A 77 8.21 9.33 -21.41
N LEU A 78 8.80 9.21 -20.22
CA LEU A 78 9.76 10.17 -19.70
C LEU A 78 11.09 10.16 -20.49
N GLU A 79 11.53 8.99 -20.93
CA GLU A 79 12.71 8.85 -21.79
C GLU A 79 12.50 9.47 -23.16
N HIS A 80 11.30 9.31 -23.75
CA HIS A 80 10.93 9.96 -25.01
C HIS A 80 10.79 11.49 -24.88
N ASN A 81 10.40 11.99 -23.71
CA ASN A 81 10.19 13.42 -23.46
C ASN A 81 11.41 14.12 -22.85
N ARG A 82 12.56 13.45 -22.77
CA ARG A 82 13.79 14.07 -22.25
C ARG A 82 14.33 15.08 -23.28
N PRO A 83 14.45 16.37 -22.95
CA PRO A 83 15.10 17.33 -23.83
C PRO A 83 16.57 16.94 -23.99
N VAL A 84 17.03 16.92 -25.25
CA VAL A 84 18.42 16.61 -25.64
C VAL A 84 19.36 17.70 -25.16
#